data_AF-A0A158S065-F1
#
_entry.id   AF-A0A158S065-F1
#
_cell.length_a   1.000
_cell.length_b   1.000
_cell.length_c   1.000
_cell.angle_alpha   90.00
_cell.angle_beta   90.00
_cell.angle_gamma   90.00
#
_symmetry.space_group_name_H-M   'P 1'
#
loop_
_entity.id
_entity.type
_entity.pdbx_description
1 polymer ?
#
loop_
_entity_poly.entity_id
_entity_poly.type
_entity_poly.pdbx_seq_one_letter_code
_entity_poly.pdbx_strand_id
1 'polypeptide(L)'
;MTHAAIQAKHREKMNAIANTLDGTFNLPGLPKRIGFVLLIAEFGQIDNGRVNYISNGERADMLAMMKEFIARAEGRYTEGGAA
;
A
#
# COMPACT_ATOMS: atom_id res chain seq x y z
N MET A 1 -10.95 -3.10 8.96
CA MET A 1 -10.12 -1.91 8.67
C MET A 1 -9.15 -1.67 9.83
N THR A 2 -7.99 -2.31 9.82
CA THR A 2 -6.95 -2.18 10.87
C THR A 2 -6.06 -0.98 10.55
N HIS A 3 -6.08 0.01 11.43
CA HIS A 3 -5.47 1.32 11.24
C HIS A 3 -3.94 1.29 11.35
N ALA A 4 -3.23 1.59 10.25
CA ALA A 4 -1.98 2.32 10.40
C ALA A 4 -2.37 3.80 10.55
N ALA A 5 -2.10 4.39 11.71
CA ALA A 5 -2.61 5.71 12.05
C ALA A 5 -2.14 6.74 11.02
N ILE A 6 -3.02 7.22 10.14
CA ILE A 6 -2.73 8.34 9.24
C ILE A 6 -2.73 9.63 10.09
N GLN A 7 -1.72 10.49 9.93
CA GLN A 7 -1.69 11.81 10.57
C GLN A 7 -2.95 12.59 10.18
N ALA A 8 -3.54 13.31 11.14
CA ALA A 8 -4.80 14.01 10.94
C ALA A 8 -4.81 14.89 9.66
N LYS A 9 -3.71 15.63 9.41
CA LYS A 9 -3.54 16.49 8.22
C LYS A 9 -3.63 15.77 6.87
N HIS A 10 -3.42 14.46 6.82
CA HIS A 10 -3.42 13.68 5.58
C HIS A 10 -4.64 12.75 5.45
N ARG A 11 -5.37 12.52 6.54
CA ARG A 11 -6.40 11.47 6.63
C ARG A 11 -7.49 11.61 5.56
N GLU A 12 -8.04 12.80 5.40
CA GLU A 12 -9.12 13.05 4.45
C GLU A 12 -8.67 12.78 3.01
N LYS A 13 -7.56 13.38 2.58
CA LYS A 13 -7.01 13.21 1.23
C LYS A 13 -6.61 11.76 0.95
N MET A 14 -5.99 11.08 1.91
CA MET A 14 -5.60 9.68 1.75
C MET A 14 -6.80 8.76 1.61
N ASN A 15 -7.87 8.97 2.40
CA ASN A 15 -9.12 8.20 2.23
C ASN A 15 -9.77 8.47 0.88
N ALA A 16 -9.82 9.73 0.43
CA ALA A 16 -10.36 10.08 -0.88
C ALA A 16 -9.61 9.37 -2.01
N ILE A 17 -8.27 9.42 -1.99
CA ILE A 17 -7.44 8.73 -2.99
C ILE A 17 -7.63 7.22 -2.91
N ALA A 18 -7.63 6.63 -1.72
CA ALA A 18 -7.84 5.19 -1.55
C ALA A 18 -9.18 4.74 -2.14
N ASN A 19 -10.26 5.51 -1.92
CA ASN A 19 -11.56 5.23 -2.51
C ASN A 19 -11.54 5.33 -4.04
N THR A 20 -10.85 6.32 -4.61
CA THR A 20 -10.69 6.47 -6.06
C THR A 20 -9.91 5.29 -6.66
N LEU A 21 -8.80 4.89 -6.02
CA LEU A 21 -8.01 3.73 -6.47
C LEU A 21 -8.84 2.44 -6.38
N ASP A 22 -9.55 2.23 -5.27
CA ASP A 22 -10.40 1.06 -5.11
C ASP A 22 -11.50 1.03 -6.17
N GLY A 23 -12.20 2.13 -6.43
CA GLY A 23 -13.23 2.17 -7.48
C GLY A 23 -12.69 2.02 -8.92
N THR A 24 -11.44 2.41 -9.15
CA THR A 24 -10.77 2.30 -10.46
C THR A 24 -10.31 0.87 -10.73
N PHE A 25 -9.72 0.20 -9.73
CA PHE A 25 -9.15 -1.15 -9.88
C PHE A 25 -10.12 -2.26 -9.48
N ASN A 26 -11.09 -1.98 -8.60
CA ASN A 26 -12.08 -2.92 -8.10
C ASN A 26 -13.49 -2.35 -8.34
N LEU A 27 -14.17 -2.89 -9.35
CA LEU A 27 -15.52 -2.44 -9.68
C LEU A 27 -16.50 -2.68 -8.51
N PRO A 28 -17.36 -1.69 -8.18
CA PRO A 28 -18.38 -1.85 -7.15
C PRO A 28 -19.27 -3.07 -7.39
N GLY A 29 -19.58 -3.81 -6.33
CA GLY A 29 -20.48 -4.98 -6.39
C GLY A 29 -19.84 -6.29 -6.85
N LEU A 30 -18.55 -6.28 -7.22
CA LEU A 30 -17.78 -7.49 -7.50
C LEU A 30 -16.75 -7.77 -6.39
N PRO A 31 -16.31 -9.04 -6.22
CA PRO A 31 -15.18 -9.34 -5.36
C PRO A 31 -13.95 -8.53 -5.78
N LYS A 32 -13.23 -7.97 -4.80
CA LYS A 32 -11.99 -7.23 -5.05
C LYS A 32 -10.95 -8.18 -5.66
N ARG A 33 -10.31 -7.74 -6.74
CA ARG A 33 -9.27 -8.52 -7.44
C ARG A 33 -7.89 -7.93 -7.28
N ILE A 34 -7.81 -6.61 -7.01
CA ILE A 34 -6.56 -5.86 -6.95
C ILE A 34 -6.37 -5.31 -5.54
N GLY A 35 -5.25 -5.68 -4.93
CA GLY A 35 -4.74 -5.08 -3.70
C GLY A 35 -3.82 -3.89 -4.01
N PHE A 36 -3.84 -2.85 -3.17
CA PHE A 36 -2.90 -1.75 -3.25
C PHE A 36 -2.49 -1.25 -1.86
N VAL A 37 -1.31 -0.63 -1.83
CA VAL A 37 -0.80 0.15 -0.70
C VAL A 37 -0.46 1.55 -1.20
N LEU A 38 -0.84 2.57 -0.44
CA LEU A 38 -0.38 3.95 -0.61
C LEU A 38 0.46 4.35 0.59
N LEU A 39 1.73 4.68 0.32
CA LEU A 39 2.66 5.27 1.27
C LEU A 39 2.86 6.74 0.90
N ILE A 40 2.72 7.63 1.89
CA ILE A 40 3.13 9.03 1.72
C ILE A 40 3.99 9.46 2.91
N ALA A 41 4.99 10.27 2.61
CA ALA A 41 5.86 10.90 3.60
C ALA A 41 6.21 12.29 3.09
N GLU A 42 6.60 13.18 4.00
CA GLU A 42 7.12 14.50 3.63
C GLU A 42 8.53 14.35 3.06
N PHE A 43 8.82 14.99 1.93
CA PHE A 43 10.17 15.02 1.38
C PHE A 43 11.16 15.64 2.39
N GLY A 44 12.36 15.08 2.48
CA GLY A 44 13.35 15.45 3.50
C GLY A 44 13.10 14.85 4.89
N GLN A 45 11.98 14.15 5.09
CA GLN A 45 11.69 13.39 6.33
C GLN A 45 11.32 11.93 6.02
N ILE A 46 11.71 11.41 4.86
CA ILE A 46 11.42 10.03 4.49
C ILE A 46 12.23 9.07 5.38
N ASP A 47 13.52 9.38 5.59
CA ASP A 47 14.38 8.66 6.51
C ASP A 47 14.20 9.22 7.93
N ASN A 48 13.87 8.34 8.89
CA ASN A 48 13.57 8.66 10.30
C ASN A 48 12.29 9.49 10.58
N GLY A 49 11.50 9.84 9.56
CA GLY A 49 10.20 10.49 9.78
C GLY A 49 9.01 9.53 9.75
N ARG A 50 7.81 10.11 9.75
CA ARG A 50 6.56 9.34 9.82
C ARG A 50 6.03 9.03 8.42
N VAL A 51 6.04 7.76 8.06
CA VAL A 51 5.34 7.28 6.86
C VAL A 51 3.86 7.08 7.19
N ASN A 52 2.98 7.68 6.38
CA ASN A 52 1.55 7.42 6.43
C ASN A 52 1.21 6.28 5.47
N TYR A 53 0.34 5.38 5.90
CA TYR A 53 -0.03 4.17 5.19
C TYR A 53 -1.55 4.05 5.08
N ILE A 54 -2.04 3.65 3.91
CA ILE A 54 -3.41 3.15 3.71
C ILE A 54 -3.39 2.02 2.67
N SER A 55 -4.27 1.03 2.83
CA SER A 55 -4.45 -0.09 1.90
C SER A 55 -5.90 -0.52 1.83
N ASN A 56 -6.26 -1.28 0.79
CA ASN A 56 -7.59 -1.85 0.62
C ASN A 56 -7.71 -3.35 0.96
N GLY A 57 -6.60 -4.00 1.33
CA GLY A 57 -6.51 -5.42 1.67
C GLY A 57 -6.05 -5.70 3.10
N GLU A 58 -6.00 -6.99 3.43
CA GLU A 58 -5.53 -7.49 4.72
C GLU A 58 -4.05 -7.18 4.95
N ARG A 59 -3.69 -6.85 6.20
CA ARG A 59 -2.34 -6.40 6.53
C ARG A 59 -1.26 -7.41 6.15
N ALA A 60 -1.54 -8.70 6.28
CA ALA A 60 -0.59 -9.77 5.96
C ALA A 60 -0.22 -9.76 4.47
N ASP A 61 -1.21 -9.65 3.59
CA ASP A 61 -1.01 -9.63 2.14
C ASP A 61 -0.27 -8.36 1.70
N MET A 62 -0.61 -7.22 2.30
CA MET A 62 0.06 -5.94 2.00
C MET A 62 1.53 -5.96 2.44
N LEU A 63 1.84 -6.58 3.57
CA LEU A 63 3.22 -6.81 3.99
C LEU A 63 3.96 -7.77 3.06
N ALA A 64 3.31 -8.82 2.58
CA ALA A 64 3.90 -9.75 1.61
C ALA A 64 4.24 -9.02 0.29
N MET A 65 3.31 -8.21 -0.22
CA MET A 65 3.50 -7.40 -1.43
C MET A 65 4.66 -6.40 -1.28
N MET A 66 4.75 -5.68 -0.15
CA MET A 66 5.87 -4.74 0.07
C MET A 66 7.21 -5.46 0.21
N LYS A 67 7.26 -6.61 0.90
CA LYS A 67 8.49 -7.41 1.03
C LYS A 67 8.99 -7.91 -0.34
N GLU A 68 8.07 -8.36 -1.18
CA GLU A 68 8.36 -8.79 -2.54
C GLU A 68 8.95 -7.64 -3.39
N PHE A 69 8.31 -6.47 -3.36
CA PHE A 69 8.81 -5.27 -4.03
C PHE A 69 10.21 -4.86 -3.55
N ILE A 70 10.43 -4.81 -2.23
CA ILE A 70 11.73 -4.46 -1.62
C ILE A 70 12.80 -5.46 -2.03
N ALA A 71 12.50 -6.77 -1.97
CA ALA A 71 13.43 -7.81 -2.38
C ALA A 71 13.85 -7.65 -3.85
N ARG A 72 12.91 -7.31 -4.75
CA ARG A 72 13.24 -7.01 -6.16
C ARG A 72 14.12 -5.77 -6.28
N ALA A 73 13.74 -4.69 -5.62
CA ALA A 73 14.46 -3.41 -5.70
C ALA A 73 15.92 -3.52 -5.22
N GLU A 74 16.19 -4.36 -4.22
CA GLU A 74 17.54 -4.56 -3.66
C GLU A 74 18.33 -5.68 -4.36
N GLY A 75 17.80 -6.26 -5.44
CA GLY A 75 18.45 -7.39 -6.13
C GLY A 75 18.53 -8.67 -5.29
N ARG A 76 17.77 -8.75 -4.20
CA ARG A 76 17.66 -9.92 -3.31
C ARG A 76 16.57 -10.90 -3.77
N TYR A 77 15.82 -10.53 -4.80
CA TYR A 77 14.81 -11.38 -5.39
C TYR A 77 15.47 -12.43 -6.29
N THR A 78 15.42 -13.68 -5.86
CA THR A 78 15.62 -14.82 -6.74
C THR A 78 14.28 -15.18 -7.37
N GLU A 79 14.17 -15.20 -8.70
CA GLU A 79 13.02 -15.82 -9.37
C GLU A 79 12.92 -17.28 -8.88
N GLY A 80 11.95 -17.55 -8.02
CA GLY A 80 11.51 -18.90 -7.75
C GLY A 80 10.80 -19.38 -9.01
N GLY A 81 11.52 -20.14 -9.84
CA GLY A 81 11.02 -20.61 -11.13
C GLY A 81 9.67 -21.31 -11.03
N ALA A 82 8.82 -20.99 -12.01
CA ALA A 82 7.76 -21.87 -12.47
C ALA A 82 7.87 -21.94 -13.99
N ALA A 83 8.52 -23.00 -14.46
CA ALA A 83 8.07 -23.72 -15.66
C ALA A 83 6.90 -24.63 -15.25
#